data_AF-A0A6G7PZ67-F1
#
_entry.id   AF-A0A6G7PZ67-F1
#
_cell.length_a   1.000
_cell.length_b   1.000
_cell.length_c   1.000
_cell.angle_alpha   90.00
_cell.angle_beta   90.00
_cell.angle_gamma   90.00
#
_symmetry.space_group_name_H-M   'P 1'
#
loop_
_entity.id
_entity.type
_entity.pdbx_description
1 polymer ?
#
loop_
_entity_poly.entity_id
_entity_poly.type
_entity_poly.pdbx_seq_one_letter_code
_entity_poly.pdbx_strand_id
1 'polypeptide(L)' 'MLTLKKVREFKEYLESGQFMEDFDYRTPDGQAEMLDMIETLFEICELADEILTKRLYQQMAGTVEKPTGFTPLGKKEDD' A
#
# COMPACT_ATOMS: atom_id res chain seq x y z
N MET A 1 -3.76 -10.94 -4.27
CA MET A 1 -3.16 -9.59 -4.46
C MET A 1 -3.68 -8.69 -3.35
N LEU A 2 -2.81 -7.87 -2.74
CA LEU A 2 -3.18 -6.96 -1.66
C LEU A 2 -4.19 -5.91 -2.17
N THR A 3 -5.26 -5.65 -1.42
CA THR A 3 -6.30 -4.69 -1.81
C THR A 3 -6.29 -3.48 -0.87
N LEU A 4 -6.74 -2.32 -1.35
CA LEU A 4 -6.87 -1.11 -0.52
C LEU A 4 -7.73 -1.35 0.73
N LYS A 5 -8.80 -2.15 0.60
CA LYS A 5 -9.65 -2.54 1.73
C LYS A 5 -8.83 -3.27 2.80
N LYS A 6 -8.04 -4.28 2.41
CA LYS A 6 -7.21 -5.05 3.35
C LYS A 6 -6.13 -4.22 4.02
N VAL A 7 -5.52 -3.27 3.29
CA VAL A 7 -4.54 -2.34 3.87
C VAL A 7 -5.19 -1.43 4.91
N ARG A 8 -6.41 -0.93 4.65
CA ARG A 8 -7.15 -0.10 5.60
C ARG A 8 -7.56 -0.88 6.85
N GLU A 9 -8.11 -2.08 6.67
CA GLU A 9 -8.44 -2.97 7.80
C GLU A 9 -7.22 -3.26 8.67
N PHE A 10 -6.06 -3.50 8.04
CA PHE A 10 -4.82 -3.74 8.78
C PHE A 10 -4.30 -2.48 9.49
N LYS A 11 -4.40 -1.30 8.86
CA LYS A 11 -4.10 -0.03 9.51
C LYS A 11 -4.99 0.19 10.75
N GLU A 12 -6.29 -0.04 10.64
CA GLU A 12 -7.24 0.07 11.76
C GLU A 12 -6.89 -0.90 12.89
N TYR A 13 -6.45 -2.12 12.55
CA TYR A 13 -5.98 -3.12 13.52
C TYR A 13 -4.71 -2.68 14.28
N LEU A 14 -3.76 -2.04 13.60
CA LEU A 14 -2.57 -1.48 14.25
C LEU A 14 -2.90 -0.26 15.12
N GLU A 15 -3.80 0.61 14.66
CA GLU A 15 -4.21 1.82 15.39
C GLU A 15 -5.06 1.53 16.63
N SER A 16 -5.83 0.43 16.62
CA SER A 16 -6.70 0.06 17.75
C SER A 16 -5.94 -0.45 18.98
N GLY A 17 -4.64 -0.78 18.84
CA GLY A 17 -3.85 -1.42 19.88
C GLY A 17 -4.08 -2.93 20.01
N GLN A 18 -5.04 -3.50 19.26
CA GLN A 18 -5.37 -4.91 19.30
C GLN A 18 -4.18 -5.81 18.90
N PHE A 19 -3.26 -5.30 18.07
CA PHE A 19 -2.01 -5.99 17.77
C PHE A 19 -1.21 -6.36 19.03
N MET A 20 -1.09 -5.44 19.99
CA MET A 20 -0.33 -5.68 21.22
C MET A 20 -1.06 -6.67 22.12
N GLU A 21 -2.40 -6.57 22.19
CA GLU A 21 -3.20 -7.54 22.93
C GLU A 21 -3.01 -8.95 22.36
N ASP A 22 -3.17 -9.12 21.05
CA ASP A 22 -3.00 -10.42 20.39
C ASP A 22 -1.58 -10.97 20.56
N PHE A 23 -0.57 -10.09 20.53
CA PHE A 23 0.84 -10.45 20.71
C PHE A 23 1.10 -11.08 22.08
N ASP A 24 0.55 -10.52 23.15
CA ASP A 24 0.76 -10.98 24.52
C ASP A 24 0.15 -12.37 24.78
N TYR A 25 -0.88 -12.76 24.03
CA TYR A 25 -1.52 -14.07 24.14
C TYR A 25 -0.93 -15.15 23.22
N ARG A 26 0.02 -14.80 22.35
CA ARG A 26 0.66 -15.75 21.42
C ARG A 26 1.77 -16.56 22.09
N THR A 27 2.07 -17.73 21.51
CA THR A 27 3.31 -18.46 21.81
C THR A 27 4.53 -17.67 21.32
N PRO A 28 5.75 -17.96 21.80
CA PRO A 28 6.96 -17.31 21.30
C PRO A 28 7.14 -17.39 19.78
N ASP A 29 6.85 -18.54 19.18
CA ASP A 29 6.90 -18.70 17.72
C ASP A 29 5.86 -17.81 17.00
N GLY A 30 4.66 -17.69 17.56
CA GLY A 30 3.62 -16.82 17.02
C GLY A 30 3.93 -15.33 17.20
N GLN A 31 4.64 -14.97 18.27
CA GLN A 31 5.16 -13.62 18.47
C GLN A 31 6.22 -13.29 17.41
N ALA A 32 7.16 -14.21 17.15
CA ALA A 32 8.17 -14.04 16.12
C ALA A 32 7.52 -13.82 14.74
N GLU A 33 6.53 -14.65 14.37
CA GLU A 33 5.78 -14.50 13.11
C GLU A 33 5.07 -13.13 13.00
N MET A 34 4.51 -12.63 14.11
CA MET A 34 3.88 -11.31 14.14
C MET A 34 4.90 -10.17 13.97
N LEU A 35 6.11 -10.31 14.51
CA LEU A 35 7.18 -9.34 14.31
C LEU A 35 7.71 -9.36 12.87
N ASP A 36 7.92 -10.55 12.30
CA ASP A 36 8.33 -10.74 10.90
C ASP A 36 7.31 -10.08 9.94
N MET A 37 6.01 -10.14 10.26
CA MET A 37 4.97 -9.45 9.50
C MET A 37 5.14 -7.93 9.52
N ILE A 38 5.50 -7.35 10.67
CA ILE A 38 5.74 -5.90 10.79
C ILE A 38 7.03 -5.50 10.07
N GLU A 39 8.09 -6.30 10.19
CA GLU A 39 9.34 -6.09 9.45
C GLU A 39 9.10 -6.08 7.94
N THR A 40 8.39 -7.09 7.43
CA THR A 40 8.00 -7.18 6.02
C THR A 40 7.17 -5.96 5.58
N LEU A 41 6.30 -5.44 6.45
CA LEU A 41 5.53 -4.22 6.14
C LEU A 41 6.45 -3.01 5.95
N PHE A 42 7.50 -2.87 6.75
CA PHE A 42 8.46 -1.77 6.60
C PHE A 42 9.22 -1.87 5.28
N GLU A 43 9.69 -3.06 4.91
CA GLU A 43 10.33 -3.28 3.60
C GLU A 43 9.39 -2.90 2.44
N ILE A 44 8.10 -3.26 2.54
CA ILE A 44 7.10 -2.86 1.54
C ILE A 44 6.93 -1.33 1.47
N CYS A 45 6.94 -0.65 2.62
CA CYS A 45 6.83 0.81 2.67
C CYS A 45 8.04 1.49 2.01
N GLU A 46 9.25 0.98 2.24
CA GLU A 46 10.46 1.47 1.58
C GLU A 46 10.39 1.29 0.07
N LEU A 47 9.99 0.10 -0.39
CA LEU A 47 9.79 -0.15 -1.82
C LEU A 47 8.71 0.76 -2.43
N ALA A 48 7.63 1.02 -1.70
CA ALA A 48 6.58 1.93 -2.15
C ALA A 48 7.09 3.37 -2.27
N ASP A 49 7.90 3.84 -1.32
CA ASP A 49 8.51 5.18 -1.37
C ASP A 49 9.46 5.31 -2.57
N GLU A 50 10.31 4.31 -2.80
CA GLU A 50 11.19 4.30 -3.97
C GLU A 50 10.41 4.40 -5.29
N ILE A 51 9.30 3.65 -5.40
CA ILE A 51 8.45 3.67 -6.59
C ILE A 51 7.83 5.05 -6.80
N LEU A 52 7.31 5.66 -5.73
CA LEU A 52 6.72 7.00 -5.79
C LEU A 52 7.77 8.06 -6.15
N THR A 53 8.94 7.97 -5.54
CA THR A 53 10.07 8.86 -5.81
C THR A 53 10.52 8.74 -7.26
N LYS A 54 10.74 7.53 -7.78
CA LYS A 54 11.08 7.31 -9.20
C LYS A 54 10.02 7.90 -10.14
N ARG A 55 8.74 7.69 -9.84
CA ARG A 55 7.63 8.24 -10.62
C ARG A 55 7.61 9.77 -10.59
N LEU A 56 7.83 10.38 -9.43
CA LEU A 56 7.88 11.84 -9.28
C LEU A 56 9.06 12.44 -10.06
N TYR A 57 10.25 11.83 -9.98
CA TYR A 57 11.42 12.24 -10.76
C TYR A 57 11.18 12.14 -12.26
N GLN A 58 10.54 11.06 -12.73
CA GLN A 58 10.18 10.92 -14.14
C GLN A 58 9.21 12.02 -14.61
N GLN A 59 8.24 12.40 -13.75
CA GLN A 59 7.32 13.51 -14.04
C GLN A 59 8.04 14.86 -14.09
N MET A 60 8.95 15.13 -13.14
CA MET A 60 9.73 16.38 -13.09
C MET A 60 10.74 16.51 -14.23
N ALA A 61 11.33 15.40 -14.68
CA ALA A 61 12.25 15.36 -15.82
C ALA A 61 11.55 15.51 -17.18
N GLY A 62 10.22 15.67 -17.23
CA GLY A 62 9.45 15.74 -18.47
C GLY A 62 9.41 14.43 -19.26
N THR A 63 9.79 13.31 -18.65
CA THR A 63 9.95 12.00 -19.31
C THR A 63 8.69 11.13 -19.29
N VAL A 64 7.62 11.57 -18.62
CA VAL A 64 6.32 10.88 -18.69
C VAL A 64 5.57 11.39 -19.92
N GLU A 65 5.76 10.72 -21.06
CA GLU A 65 4.72 10.75 -22.09
C GLU A 65 3.42 10.26 -21.44
N LYS A 66 2.38 11.11 -21.46
CA LYS A 66 1.03 10.70 -21.06
C LYS A 66 0.75 9.36 -21.74
N PRO A 67 0.30 8.30 -21.03
CA PRO A 67 -0.17 7.11 -21.70
C PRO A 67 -1.32 7.54 -22.62
N THR A 68 -1.06 7.51 -23.92
CA THR A 68 -2.00 7.70 -25.01
C THR A 68 -2.98 6.52 -24.99
N GLY A 69 -3.90 6.54 -24.03
CA GLY A 69 -4.84 5.44 -23.84
C GLY A 69 -6.00 5.70 -22.88
N PHE A 70 -6.05 6.85 -22.19
CA PHE A 70 -7.27 7.24 -21.48
C PHE A 70 -8.22 7.97 -22.43
N THR A 71 -9.00 7.22 -23.19
CA THR A 71 -10.22 7.74 -23.80
C THR A 71 -11.21 8.03 -22.66
N PRO A 72 -11.67 9.27 -22.44
CA PRO A 72 -12.75 9.52 -21.51
C PRO A 72 -13.97 8.74 -22.01
N LEU A 73 -14.54 7.89 -21.15
CA LEU A 73 -15.81 7.23 -21.43
C LEU A 73 -16.86 8.29 -21.78
N GLY A 74 -17.31 8.21 -23.05
CA GLY A 74 -18.47 8.84 -23.67
C GLY A 74 -19.06 10.09 -23.00
N LYS A 75 -18.89 11.25 -23.64
CA LYS A 75 -20.02 12.18 -23.71
C LYS A 75 -21.10 11.49 -24.53
N LYS A 76 -22.26 11.23 -23.92
CA LYS A 76 -23.49 11.02 -24.68
C LYS A 76 -23.77 12.33 -25.41
N GLU A 77 -23.66 12.29 -26.74
CA GLU A 77 -24.42 13.19 -27.60
C GLU A 77 -25.86 12.68 -27.55
N ASP A 78 -26.73 13.41 -26.88
CA ASP A 78 -28.17 13.35 -27.14
C ASP A 78 -28.47 14.53 -28.07
N ASP A 79 -29.00 14.20 -29.26
CA ASP A 79 -29.56 15.09 -30.28
C ASP A 79 -30.62 16.07 -29.74
#